data_AF-A0A920R7C4-F1
#
_entry.id   AF-A0A920R7C4-F1
#
_cell.length_a   1.000
_cell.length_b   1.000
_cell.length_c   1.000
_cell.angle_alpha   90.00
_cell.angle_beta   90.00
_cell.angle_gamma   90.00
#
_symmetry.space_group_name_H-M   'P 1'
#
loop_
_entity.id
_entity.type
_entity.pdbx_description
1 polymer ?
#
loop_
_entity_poly.entity_id
_entity_poly.type
_entity_poly.pdbx_seq_one_letter_code
_entity_poly.pdbx_strand_id
1 'polypeptide(L)'
;MLANDNIEVYENEFWDNGNVNIMVYSFTLGGRTISDPNYDPYPEQIFIHDNTYRGGGTAPRHRLLMAWYEEAQVNTPNIVWGGLVREGHSGENIICLGLGAEVSFLNLKGGHDPSDVSYDPAPHSCDLPRLAPVELDFPGDD
;
A
#
# COMPACT_ATOMS: atom_id res chain seq x y z
N MET A 1 -7.01 13.80 12.80
CA MET A 1 -6.75 14.00 11.35
C MET A 1 -5.25 13.95 11.15
N LEU A 2 -4.81 13.21 10.12
CA LEU A 2 -3.44 12.80 9.78
C LEU A 2 -3.02 11.44 10.36
N ALA A 3 -3.51 10.37 9.76
CA ALA A 3 -2.62 9.58 8.94
C ALA A 3 -3.34 9.18 7.65
N ASN A 4 -2.75 9.50 6.50
CA ASN A 4 -3.02 8.89 5.19
C ASN A 4 -4.47 8.45 4.92
N ASP A 5 -5.37 9.42 4.86
CA ASP A 5 -6.74 9.26 4.37
C ASP A 5 -6.81 9.83 2.95
N ASN A 6 -7.55 9.21 2.04
CA ASN A 6 -7.78 9.69 0.67
C ASN A 6 -6.49 9.87 -0.13
N ILE A 7 -5.80 8.77 -0.44
CA ILE A 7 -4.60 8.78 -1.29
C ILE A 7 -4.92 8.12 -2.62
N GLU A 8 -4.54 8.76 -3.71
CA GLU A 8 -4.63 8.21 -5.07
C GLU A 8 -3.23 8.14 -5.67
N VAL A 9 -2.84 6.95 -6.16
CA VAL A 9 -1.56 6.69 -6.84
C VAL A 9 -1.88 6.17 -8.23
N TYR A 10 -1.69 7.01 -9.24
CA TYR A 10 -2.11 6.70 -10.61
C TYR A 10 -1.15 7.25 -11.67
N GLU A 11 -1.13 6.58 -12.82
CA GLU A 11 -0.34 6.98 -14.01
C GLU A 11 1.17 7.16 -13.74
N ASN A 12 1.73 6.41 -12.79
CA ASN A 12 3.17 6.39 -12.52
C ASN A 12 3.88 5.22 -13.21
N GLU A 13 5.17 5.41 -13.48
CA GLU A 13 6.08 4.33 -13.87
C GLU A 13 7.02 3.99 -12.70
N PHE A 14 6.94 2.75 -12.21
CA PHE A 14 7.84 2.22 -11.19
C PHE A 14 8.84 1.26 -11.82
N TRP A 15 10.12 1.46 -11.55
CA TRP A 15 11.20 0.67 -12.13
C TRP A 15 12.31 0.30 -11.12
N ASP A 16 12.73 -0.96 -11.17
CA ASP A 16 13.94 -1.48 -10.51
C ASP A 16 14.14 -1.07 -9.03
N ASN A 17 13.04 -0.89 -8.29
CA ASN A 17 13.12 -0.63 -6.85
C ASN A 17 13.57 -1.90 -6.13
N GLY A 18 14.79 -1.89 -5.58
CA GLY A 18 15.36 -3.03 -4.88
C GLY A 18 14.52 -3.53 -3.71
N ASN A 19 13.67 -2.68 -3.10
CA ASN A 19 12.80 -3.11 -2.00
C ASN A 19 11.44 -3.61 -2.51
N VAL A 20 10.49 -2.70 -2.72
CA VAL A 20 9.13 -2.95 -3.21
C VAL A 20 8.64 -1.68 -3.89
N ASN A 21 7.85 -1.79 -4.96
CA ASN A 21 7.39 -0.63 -5.72
C ASN A 21 6.38 0.21 -4.91
N ILE A 22 5.35 -0.43 -4.35
CA ILE A 22 4.39 0.20 -3.45
C ILE A 22 4.19 -0.68 -2.22
N MET A 23 4.31 -0.11 -1.03
CA MET A 23 3.96 -0.78 0.23
C MET A 23 3.06 0.12 1.06
N VAL A 24 1.87 -0.39 1.36
CA VAL A 24 0.89 0.26 2.24
C VAL A 24 0.86 -0.54 3.54
N TYR A 25 0.99 0.11 4.69
CA TYR A 25 0.97 -0.56 6.00
C TYR A 25 0.56 0.40 7.11
N SER A 26 -0.03 -0.13 8.17
CA SER A 26 -0.35 0.66 9.37
C SER A 26 0.92 1.08 10.11
N PHE A 27 0.92 2.31 10.63
CA PHE A 27 2.02 2.84 11.44
C PHE A 27 2.33 1.98 12.68
N THR A 28 1.31 1.29 13.22
CA THR A 28 1.47 0.32 14.32
C THR A 28 2.42 -0.83 13.95
N LEU A 29 2.36 -1.31 12.70
CA LEU A 29 3.27 -2.30 12.17
C LEU A 29 4.67 -1.73 11.88
N GLY A 30 4.87 -0.42 12.03
CA GLY A 30 6.19 0.22 11.95
C GLY A 30 7.04 0.06 13.22
N GLY A 31 6.44 -0.38 14.34
CA GLY A 31 7.14 -0.52 15.62
C GLY A 31 7.41 0.82 16.31
N ARG A 32 6.68 1.86 15.90
CA ARG A 32 6.76 3.20 16.46
C ARG A 32 5.66 3.38 17.51
N THR A 33 6.00 4.00 18.63
CA THR A 33 5.04 4.33 19.69
C THR A 33 4.20 5.53 19.28
N ILE A 34 2.89 5.37 19.32
CA ILE A 34 1.94 6.47 19.14
C ILE A 34 1.79 7.17 20.49
N SER A 35 2.26 8.41 20.59
CA SER A 35 2.18 9.21 21.82
C SER A 35 0.91 10.08 21.89
N ASP A 36 0.27 10.33 20.75
CA ASP A 36 -0.97 11.11 20.66
C ASP A 36 -2.18 10.16 20.63
N PRO A 37 -3.05 10.16 21.65
CA PRO A 37 -4.22 9.30 21.68
C PRO A 37 -5.26 9.60 20.59
N ASN A 38 -5.16 10.73 19.89
CA ASN A 38 -6.03 11.09 18.77
C ASN A 38 -5.41 10.77 17.39
N TYR A 39 -4.23 10.17 17.35
CA TYR A 39 -3.60 9.76 16.09
C TYR A 39 -4.25 8.48 15.58
N ASP A 40 -4.74 8.51 14.33
CA ASP A 40 -5.24 7.32 13.65
C ASP A 40 -4.09 6.67 12.89
N PRO A 41 -3.63 5.46 13.25
CA PRO A 41 -2.51 4.83 12.55
C PRO A 41 -2.94 3.91 11.41
N TYR A 42 -4.23 3.81 11.10
CA TYR A 42 -4.78 2.91 10.10
C TYR A 42 -4.92 3.65 8.76
N PRO A 43 -4.43 3.09 7.65
CA PRO A 43 -4.69 3.66 6.32
C PRO A 43 -6.18 3.56 5.98
N GLU A 44 -6.72 4.57 5.31
CA GLU A 44 -8.09 4.57 4.82
C GLU A 44 -8.15 5.15 3.39
N GLN A 45 -8.99 4.57 2.52
CA GLN A 45 -9.30 5.09 1.18
C GLN A 45 -8.06 5.30 0.29
N ILE A 46 -7.24 4.26 0.12
CA ILE A 46 -6.07 4.25 -0.76
C ILE A 46 -6.47 3.68 -2.12
N PHE A 47 -6.36 4.47 -3.20
CA PHE A 47 -6.66 4.04 -4.56
C PHE A 47 -5.37 3.97 -5.40
N ILE A 48 -5.01 2.78 -5.88
CA ILE A 48 -3.80 2.53 -6.68
C ILE A 48 -4.25 1.91 -8.00
N HIS A 49 -4.17 2.65 -9.10
CA HIS A 49 -4.62 2.18 -10.41
C HIS A 49 -3.77 2.77 -11.54
N ASP A 50 -3.87 2.22 -12.74
CA ASP A 50 -3.22 2.75 -13.95
C ASP A 50 -1.70 3.00 -13.83
N ASN A 51 -0.99 2.29 -12.94
CA ASN A 51 0.46 2.37 -12.80
C ASN A 51 1.14 1.26 -13.62
N THR A 52 2.30 1.58 -14.19
CA THR A 52 3.14 0.62 -14.90
C THR A 52 4.32 0.20 -14.03
N TYR A 53 4.59 -1.10 -13.96
CA TYR A 53 5.68 -1.65 -13.14
C TYR A 53 6.68 -2.42 -13.99
N ARG A 54 7.98 -2.18 -13.76
CA ARG A 54 9.07 -2.89 -14.41
C ARG A 54 10.13 -3.30 -13.40
N GLY A 55 10.18 -4.59 -13.09
CA GLY A 55 11.18 -5.11 -12.15
C GLY A 55 11.00 -4.57 -10.73
N GLY A 56 12.03 -4.76 -9.91
CA GLY A 56 12.03 -4.46 -8.48
C GLY A 56 11.70 -5.68 -7.61
N GLY A 57 11.65 -5.48 -6.30
CA GLY A 57 11.33 -6.56 -5.36
C GLY A 57 12.49 -7.48 -4.98
N THR A 58 13.73 -7.14 -5.36
CA THR A 58 14.87 -8.08 -5.39
C THR A 58 15.67 -8.18 -4.09
N ALA A 59 15.52 -7.23 -3.18
CA ALA A 59 16.25 -7.14 -1.92
C ALA A 59 15.43 -6.33 -0.89
N PRO A 60 14.25 -6.81 -0.48
CA PRO A 60 13.44 -6.11 0.50
C PRO A 60 14.15 -6.00 1.85
N ARG A 61 14.09 -4.81 2.45
CA ARG A 61 14.73 -4.49 3.74
C ARG A 61 13.73 -4.12 4.83
N HIS A 62 12.44 -4.07 4.49
CA HIS A 62 11.41 -3.74 5.46
C HIS A 62 11.14 -4.95 6.37
N ARG A 63 11.17 -4.74 7.70
CA ARG A 63 11.06 -5.82 8.70
C ARG A 63 9.86 -6.76 8.52
N LEU A 64 8.72 -6.21 8.11
CA LEU A 64 7.48 -6.98 7.90
C LEU A 64 7.56 -7.89 6.66
N LEU A 65 8.41 -7.53 5.71
CA LEU A 65 8.49 -8.18 4.41
C LEU A 65 9.68 -9.15 4.33
N MET A 66 10.75 -8.90 5.09
CA MET A 66 11.95 -9.75 5.09
C MET A 66 11.64 -11.21 5.44
N ALA A 67 10.82 -11.46 6.45
CA ALA A 67 10.47 -12.84 6.85
C ALA A 67 9.73 -13.59 5.74
N TRP A 68 8.76 -12.96 5.09
CA TRP A 68 8.08 -13.53 3.92
C TRP A 68 9.06 -13.75 2.75
N TYR A 69 9.93 -12.78 2.48
CA TYR A 69 10.87 -12.86 1.36
C TYR A 69 11.89 -13.99 1.52
N GLU A 70 12.39 -14.19 2.74
CA GLU A 70 13.29 -15.29 3.09
C GLU A 70 12.65 -16.66 2.87
N GLU A 71 11.34 -16.80 3.12
CA GLU A 71 10.61 -18.05 2.89
C GLU A 71 10.24 -18.23 1.40
N ALA A 72 9.73 -17.17 0.76
CA ALA A 72 9.19 -17.24 -0.59
C ALA A 72 10.27 -17.40 -1.66
N GLN A 73 11.49 -16.87 -1.43
CA GLN A 73 12.64 -16.94 -2.36
C GLN A 73 12.30 -16.47 -3.80
N VAL A 74 11.37 -15.51 -3.90
CA VAL A 74 10.94 -14.89 -5.16
C VAL A 74 10.94 -13.37 -5.00
N ASN A 75 10.96 -12.64 -6.13
CA ASN A 75 10.84 -11.19 -6.09
C ASN A 75 9.52 -10.76 -5.45
N THR A 76 9.58 -9.69 -4.66
CA THR A 76 8.40 -9.09 -4.02
C THR A 76 7.40 -8.61 -5.09
N PRO A 77 6.11 -8.90 -4.94
CA PRO A 77 5.05 -8.29 -5.73
C PRO A 77 5.10 -6.76 -5.76
N ASN A 78 4.55 -6.18 -6.82
CA ASN A 78 4.60 -4.73 -7.05
C ASN A 78 3.90 -3.93 -5.94
N ILE A 79 2.79 -4.47 -5.43
CA ILE A 79 1.97 -3.83 -4.41
C ILE A 79 1.90 -4.76 -3.20
N VAL A 80 2.32 -4.27 -2.03
CA VAL A 80 2.26 -4.98 -0.75
C VAL A 80 1.31 -4.27 0.21
N TRP A 81 0.32 -4.98 0.71
CA TRP A 81 -0.57 -4.55 1.79
C TRP A 81 -0.16 -5.20 3.11
N GLY A 82 0.02 -4.39 4.15
CA GLY A 82 0.35 -4.85 5.50
C GLY A 82 -0.78 -5.64 6.16
N GLY A 83 -2.03 -5.52 5.72
CA GLY A 83 -3.14 -6.37 6.17
C GLY A 83 -3.77 -6.01 7.52
N LEU A 84 -3.30 -4.95 8.20
CA LEU A 84 -3.83 -4.57 9.50
C LEU A 84 -5.02 -3.61 9.35
N VAL A 85 -6.17 -4.04 9.86
CA VAL A 85 -7.41 -3.28 9.92
C VAL A 85 -7.72 -2.96 11.39
N ARG A 86 -8.33 -1.81 11.64
CA ARG A 86 -8.78 -1.43 12.99
C ARG A 86 -9.87 -2.39 13.47
N GLU A 87 -9.80 -2.81 14.73
CA GLU A 87 -10.83 -3.67 15.32
C GLU A 87 -12.21 -2.98 15.24
N GLY A 88 -13.23 -3.73 14.83
CA GLY A 88 -14.60 -3.23 14.65
C GLY A 88 -14.83 -2.36 13.40
N HIS A 89 -13.83 -2.19 12.53
CA HIS A 89 -13.98 -1.49 11.25
C HIS A 89 -13.98 -2.48 10.08
N SER A 90 -14.64 -2.10 8.98
CA SER A 90 -14.59 -2.90 7.75
C SER A 90 -13.19 -2.81 7.14
N GLY A 91 -12.69 -3.94 6.62
CA GLY A 91 -11.49 -3.95 5.78
C GLY A 91 -11.76 -3.51 4.33
N GLU A 92 -13.03 -3.33 3.98
CA GLU A 92 -13.47 -2.95 2.64
C GLU A 92 -13.00 -1.53 2.30
N ASN A 93 -12.61 -1.32 1.04
CA ASN A 93 -12.23 -0.02 0.48
C ASN A 93 -11.07 0.70 1.20
N ILE A 94 -10.33 0.02 2.08
CA ILE A 94 -9.08 0.54 2.64
C ILE A 94 -8.02 0.65 1.55
N ILE A 95 -7.86 -0.41 0.76
CA ILE A 95 -7.06 -0.42 -0.46
C ILE A 95 -7.94 -0.83 -1.61
N CYS A 96 -7.86 -0.02 -2.67
CA CYS A 96 -8.54 -0.19 -3.92
C CYS A 96 -7.53 -0.26 -5.05
N LEU A 97 -7.56 -1.33 -5.84
CA LEU A 97 -6.61 -1.57 -6.93
C LEU A 97 -7.18 -1.22 -8.32
N GLY A 98 -8.44 -0.78 -8.36
CA GLY A 98 -9.20 -0.59 -9.60
C GLY A 98 -9.91 -1.85 -10.04
N LEU A 99 -11.01 -1.66 -10.77
CA LEU A 99 -11.82 -2.76 -11.29
C LEU A 99 -11.05 -3.53 -12.37
N GLY A 100 -10.90 -4.84 -12.16
CA GLY A 100 -10.26 -5.72 -13.15
C GLY A 100 -8.74 -5.50 -13.30
N ALA A 101 -8.10 -4.88 -12.32
CA ALA A 101 -6.66 -4.63 -12.37
C ALA A 101 -5.85 -5.94 -12.35
N GLU A 102 -5.00 -6.13 -13.36
CA GLU A 102 -4.02 -7.22 -13.40
C GLU A 102 -2.71 -6.77 -12.74
N VAL A 103 -2.71 -6.81 -11.40
CA VAL A 103 -1.56 -6.36 -10.60
C VAL A 103 -0.92 -7.51 -9.83
N SER A 104 0.40 -7.46 -9.70
CA SER A 104 1.15 -8.33 -8.78
C SER A 104 0.97 -7.80 -7.37
N PHE A 105 0.24 -8.56 -6.54
CA PHE A 105 -0.20 -8.14 -5.21
C PHE A 105 0.21 -9.15 -4.12
N LEU A 106 0.47 -8.63 -2.91
CA LEU A 106 0.71 -9.41 -1.71
C LEU A 106 0.02 -8.76 -0.51
N ASN A 107 -0.80 -9.52 0.22
CA ASN A 107 -1.34 -9.14 1.52
C ASN A 107 -0.66 -9.96 2.62
N LEU A 108 -0.01 -9.27 3.54
CA LEU A 108 0.72 -9.84 4.69
C LEU A 108 -0.18 -10.19 5.88
N LYS A 109 -1.49 -9.90 5.84
CA LYS A 109 -2.48 -10.22 6.90
C LYS A 109 -2.05 -9.81 8.31
N GLY A 110 -1.44 -8.63 8.44
CA GLY A 110 -0.92 -8.10 9.70
C GLY A 110 0.55 -8.44 9.97
N GLY A 111 1.17 -9.30 9.17
CA GLY A 111 2.61 -9.62 9.25
C GLY A 111 2.99 -10.44 10.49
N HIS A 112 2.04 -11.19 11.05
CA HIS A 112 2.27 -12.04 12.23
C HIS A 112 2.88 -13.40 11.88
N ASP A 113 2.46 -13.98 10.75
CA ASP A 113 2.95 -15.25 10.22
C ASP A 113 3.38 -15.05 8.76
N PRO A 114 4.66 -15.23 8.41
CA PRO A 114 5.15 -15.04 7.04
C PRO A 114 4.58 -16.04 6.03
N SER A 115 4.01 -17.16 6.50
CA SER A 115 3.39 -18.17 5.66
C SER A 115 1.90 -17.90 5.41
N ASP A 116 1.23 -17.15 6.30
CA ASP A 116 -0.17 -16.76 6.16
C ASP A 116 -0.31 -15.46 5.35
N VAL A 117 -0.18 -15.59 4.04
CA VAL A 117 -0.30 -14.47 3.09
C VAL A 117 -1.39 -14.72 2.05
N SER A 118 -1.78 -13.69 1.32
CA SER A 118 -2.65 -13.80 0.14
C SER A 118 -2.06 -13.05 -1.05
N TYR A 119 -2.13 -13.66 -2.22
CA TYR A 119 -1.80 -13.01 -3.50
C TYR A 119 -3.05 -12.60 -4.28
N ASP A 120 -4.24 -12.89 -3.78
CA ASP A 120 -5.51 -12.60 -4.45
C ASP A 120 -5.83 -11.09 -4.35
N PRO A 121 -5.87 -10.36 -5.48
CA PRO A 121 -6.25 -8.96 -5.49
C PRO A 121 -7.78 -8.77 -5.51
N ALA A 122 -8.58 -9.82 -5.73
CA ALA A 122 -10.02 -9.70 -5.91
C ALA A 122 -10.75 -8.98 -4.75
N PRO A 123 -10.38 -9.17 -3.46
CA PRO A 123 -10.96 -8.40 -2.36
C PRO A 123 -10.72 -6.89 -2.42
N HIS A 124 -9.75 -6.46 -3.23
CA HIS A 124 -9.36 -5.06 -3.42
C HIS A 124 -9.78 -4.51 -4.80
N SER A 125 -10.55 -5.28 -5.58
CA SER A 125 -11.14 -4.84 -6.84
C SER A 125 -12.36 -3.97 -6.56
N CYS A 126 -12.14 -2.68 -6.37
CA CYS A 126 -13.17 -1.68 -6.16
C CYS A 126 -12.93 -0.44 -7.04
N ASP A 127 -13.80 0.55 -6.89
CA ASP A 127 -13.65 1.89 -7.44
C ASP A 127 -13.83 2.92 -6.33
N LEU A 128 -13.00 3.96 -6.31
CA LEU A 128 -13.08 5.08 -5.36
C LEU A 128 -13.19 6.40 -6.13
N PRO A 129 -13.85 7.43 -5.58
CA PRO A 129 -13.87 8.74 -6.21
C PRO A 129 -12.45 9.27 -6.41
N ARG A 130 -12.13 9.67 -7.66
CA ARG A 130 -10.85 10.29 -7.98
C ARG A 130 -10.68 11.61 -7.22
N LEU A 131 -9.47 11.87 -6.75
CA LEU A 131 -9.15 13.13 -6.10
C LEU A 131 -9.12 14.25 -7.16
N ALA A 132 -9.53 15.44 -6.75
CA ALA A 132 -9.42 16.61 -7.61
C ALA A 132 -7.93 16.88 -7.92
N PRO A 133 -7.56 17.22 -9.16
CA PRO A 133 -6.19 17.58 -9.49
C PRO A 133 -5.70 18.72 -8.59
N VAL A 134 -4.43 18.67 -8.18
CA VAL A 134 -3.81 19.78 -7.46
C VAL A 134 -3.57 20.91 -8.45
N GLU A 135 -4.33 22.00 -8.34
CA GLU A 135 -4.07 23.24 -9.05
C GLU A 135 -3.00 24.03 -8.32
N LEU A 136 -1.81 24.15 -8.92
CA LEU A 136 -0.74 25.02 -8.42
C LEU A 136 -0.89 26.39 -9.08
N ASP A 137 -1.32 27.38 -8.30
CA ASP A 137 -1.28 28.78 -8.71
C ASP A 137 0.18 29.25 -8.64
N PHE A 138 0.88 29.21 -9.77
CA PHE A 138 2.21 29.79 -9.88
C PHE A 138 2.04 31.31 -10.08
N PRO A 139 2.44 32.16 -9.12
CA PRO A 139 2.53 33.58 -9.39
C PRO A 139 3.54 33.77 -10.52
N GLY A 140 3.07 34.29 -11.65
CA GLY A 140 3.92 34.62 -12.79
C GLY A 140 5.01 35.61 -12.38
N ASP A 141 6.24 35.32 -12.77
CA ASP A 141 7.33 36.28 -12.74
C ASP A 141 7.00 37.39 -13.76
N ASP A 142 6.52 38.54 -13.27
CA ASP A 142 6.48 39.81 -14.01
C ASP A 142 7.85 40.51 -14.02
#